data_AF-A0AB74R4F3-F1
#
_entry.id   AF-A0AB74R4F3-F1
#
_cell.length_a   1.000
_cell.length_b   1.000
_cell.length_c   1.000
_cell.angle_alpha   90.00
_cell.angle_beta   90.00
_cell.angle_gamma   90.00
#
_symmetry.space_group_name_H-M   'P 1'
#
loop_
_entity.id
_entity.type
_entity.pdbx_description
1 polymer ?
#
loop_
_entity_poly.entity_id
_entity_poly.type
_entity_poly.pdbx_seq_one_letter_code
_entity_poly.pdbx_strand_id
1 'polypeptide(L)' 'MMKIAVITTEFLKEFVDNSIKKLNINAEIEIYIYRDFSHVGDLYLEIEDRFDGFAVSGPIPKKAITKKAGTIKKPLVD' A
#
# COMPACT_ATOMS: atom_id res chain seq x y z
N MET A 1 3.86 17.40 -4.21
CA MET A 1 4.28 16.24 -5.00
C MET A 1 3.42 15.07 -4.53
N MET A 2 2.88 14.24 -5.43
CA MET A 2 2.00 13.13 -5.04
C MET A 2 2.78 12.10 -4.22
N LYS A 3 2.20 11.62 -3.13
CA LYS A 3 2.82 10.65 -2.22
C LYS A 3 2.01 9.36 -2.18
N ILE A 4 2.63 8.24 -2.55
CA ILE A 4 1.98 6.92 -2.65
C ILE A 4 2.62 5.95 -1.67
N ALA A 5 1.80 5.23 -0.92
CA ALA A 5 2.26 4.09 -0.12
C ALA A 5 2.07 2.79 -0.91
N VAL A 6 3.09 1.96 -0.95
CA VAL A 6 2.99 0.58 -1.44
C VAL A 6 3.03 -0.36 -0.24
N ILE A 7 1.92 -1.04 0.05
CA ILE A 7 1.82 -1.97 1.17
C ILE A 7 1.93 -3.39 0.63
N THR A 8 2.99 -4.09 1.00
CA THR A 8 3.35 -5.41 0.43
C THR A 8 3.84 -6.36 1.52
N THR A 9 4.17 -7.60 1.15
CA THR A 9 4.82 -8.55 2.05
C THR A 9 6.34 -8.45 1.95
N GLU A 10 7.05 -8.93 2.98
CA GLU A 10 8.52 -8.99 2.96
C GLU A 10 9.02 -9.77 1.73
N PHE A 11 8.33 -10.86 1.38
CA PHE A 11 8.65 -11.70 0.22
C PHE A 11 8.63 -10.91 -1.12
N LEU A 12 7.74 -9.93 -1.26
CA LEU A 12 7.59 -9.16 -2.51
C LEU A 12 8.36 -7.83 -2.50
N LYS A 13 8.99 -7.46 -1.38
CA LYS A 13 9.63 -6.14 -1.21
C LYS A 13 10.65 -5.83 -2.31
N GLU A 14 11.54 -6.78 -2.61
CA GLU A 14 12.59 -6.59 -3.63
C GLU A 14 11.99 -6.42 -5.04
N PHE A 15 10.99 -7.24 -5.38
CA PHE A 15 10.30 -7.12 -6.66
C PHE A 15 9.62 -5.75 -6.83
N VAL A 16 8.94 -5.29 -5.79
CA VAL A 16 8.26 -3.98 -5.76
C VAL A 16 9.27 -2.84 -5.92
N ASP A 17 10.35 -2.86 -5.14
CA ASP A 17 11.39 -1.82 -5.17
C ASP A 17 12.04 -1.73 -6.57
N ASN A 18 12.38 -2.87 -7.16
CA ASN A 18 12.92 -2.92 -8.52
C ASN A 18 11.91 -2.45 -9.58
N SER A 19 10.61 -2.71 -9.39
CA SER A 19 9.57 -2.27 -10.31
C SER A 19 9.37 -0.75 -10.26
N ILE A 20 9.36 -0.16 -9.06
CA ILE A 20 9.26 1.28 -8.86
C ILE A 20 10.43 2.00 -9.56
N LYS A 21 11.65 1.51 -9.35
CA LYS A 21 12.86 2.07 -9.99
C LYS A 21 12.78 2.02 -11.52
N LYS A 22 12.29 0.91 -12.10
CA LYS A 22 12.15 0.75 -13.55
C LYS A 22 11.09 1.66 -14.16
N LEU A 23 9.97 1.87 -13.46
CA LEU A 23 8.85 2.66 -13.96
C LEU A 23 9.10 4.18 -13.92
N ASN A 24 10.13 4.63 -13.20
CA ASN A 24 10.48 6.05 -13.07
C ASN A 24 9.26 6.92 -12.74
N ILE A 25 8.48 6.49 -11.75
CA ILE A 25 7.21 7.12 -11.37
C ILE A 25 7.50 8.52 -10.82
N ASN A 26 6.83 9.54 -11.35
CA ASN A 26 6.92 10.91 -10.86
C ASN A 26 6.06 11.12 -9.59
N ALA A 27 6.38 10.38 -8.53
CA ALA A 27 5.74 10.45 -7.22
C ALA A 27 6.73 10.06 -6.12
N GLU A 28 6.51 10.55 -4.91
CA GLU A 28 7.21 10.06 -3.73
C GLU A 28 6.59 8.72 -3.31
N ILE A 29 7.40 7.65 -3.27
CA ILE A 29 6.92 6.31 -2.96
C ILE A 29 7.59 5.80 -1.69
N GLU A 30 6.76 5.34 -0.74
CA GLU A 30 7.22 4.64 0.45
C GLU A 30 6.66 3.21 0.48
N ILE A 31 7.51 2.23 0.81
CA ILE A 31 7.12 0.81 0.89
C ILE A 31 6.90 0.45 2.36
N TYR A 32 5.76 -0.15 2.66
CA TYR A 32 5.42 -0.68 3.97
C TYR A 32 5.19 -2.19 3.90
N ILE A 33 5.61 -2.89 4.96
CA ILE A 33 5.53 -4.34 5.04
C ILE A 33 4.46 -4.76 6.03
N TYR A 34 3.47 -5.52 5.55
CA TYR A 34 2.51 -6.19 6.42
C TYR A 34 2.91 -7.64 6.69
N ARG A 35 2.39 -8.20 7.80
CA ARG A 35 2.75 -9.53 8.31
C ARG A 35 1.63 -10.55 8.12
N ASP A 36 0.39 -10.06 8.21
CA ASP A 36 -0.83 -10.81 8.01
C ASP A 36 -1.96 -9.85 7.57
N PHE A 37 -3.13 -10.41 7.26
CA PHE A 37 -4.27 -9.63 6.77
C PHE A 37 -4.97 -8.77 7.83
N SER A 38 -4.73 -9.00 9.12
CA SER A 38 -5.18 -8.05 10.16
C SER A 38 -4.25 -6.84 10.18
N HIS A 39 -2.94 -7.09 10.16
CA HIS A 39 -1.89 -6.07 10.18
C HIS A 39 -1.98 -5.11 8.99
N VAL A 40 -2.29 -5.59 7.78
CA VAL A 40 -2.42 -4.70 6.61
C VAL A 40 -3.54 -3.66 6.77
N GLY A 41 -4.62 -4.01 7.45
CA GLY A 41 -5.71 -3.08 7.75
C GLY A 41 -5.31 -2.05 8.80
N ASP A 42 -4.63 -2.47 9.87
CA ASP A 42 -4.12 -1.57 10.91
C ASP A 42 -3.09 -0.59 10.34
N LEU A 43 -2.16 -1.12 9.55
CA LEU A 43 -1.11 -0.34 8.87
C LEU A 43 -1.71 0.73 7.95
N TYR A 44 -2.73 0.39 7.15
CA TYR A 44 -3.41 1.38 6.30
C TYR A 44 -4.00 2.53 7.12
N LEU A 45 -4.70 2.22 8.22
CA LEU A 45 -5.33 3.24 9.07
C LEU A 45 -4.30 4.14 9.76
N GLU A 46 -3.15 3.59 10.16
CA GLU A 46 -2.06 4.36 10.76
C GLU A 46 -1.49 5.40 9.80
N ILE A 47 -1.45 5.08 8.51
CA ILE A 47 -0.76 5.90 7.51
C ILE A 47 -1.71 6.64 6.55
N GLU A 48 -3.02 6.40 6.58
CA GLU A 48 -4.02 6.93 5.60
C GLU A 48 -3.84 8.43 5.33
N ASP A 49 -3.73 9.23 6.38
CA ASP A 49 -3.68 10.69 6.28
C ASP A 49 -2.36 11.24 5.70
N ARG A 50 -1.32 10.41 5.61
CA ARG A 50 0.02 10.79 5.12
C ARG A 50 0.19 10.62 3.61
N PHE A 51 -0.74 9.94 2.95
CA PHE A 51 -0.61 9.55 1.54
C PHE A 51 -1.81 9.98 0.70
N ASP A 52 -1.54 10.25 -0.57
CA ASP A 52 -2.56 10.59 -1.57
C ASP A 52 -3.22 9.34 -2.15
N GLY A 53 -2.55 8.18 -2.08
CA GLY A 53 -3.07 6.92 -2.58
C GLY A 53 -2.22 5.72 -2.17
N PHE A 54 -2.76 4.53 -2.43
CA PHE A 54 -2.25 3.26 -1.96
C PHE A 54 -2.23 2.23 -3.07
N ALA A 55 -1.12 1.51 -3.20
CA ALA A 55 -1.04 0.27 -3.95
C ALA A 55 -0.80 -0.90 -2.97
N VAL A 56 -1.48 -2.01 -3.18
CA VAL A 56 -1.31 -3.23 -2.38
C VAL A 56 -0.94 -4.41 -3.26
N SER A 57 -0.18 -5.35 -2.73
CA SER A 57 0.22 -6.55 -3.48
C SER A 57 -0.90 -7.60 -3.57
N GLY A 58 -2.03 -7.25 -4.19
CA GLY A 58 -3.11 -8.16 -4.57
C GLY A 58 -4.49 -7.92 -3.92
N PRO A 59 -5.50 -8.70 -4.35
CA PRO A 59 -6.90 -8.44 -4.00
C PRO A 59 -7.26 -8.78 -2.54
N ILE A 60 -6.50 -9.68 -1.89
CA ILE A 60 -6.75 -10.08 -0.50
C ILE A 60 -6.38 -8.98 0.50
N PRO A 61 -5.16 -8.38 0.48
CA PRO A 61 -4.86 -7.25 1.35
C PRO A 61 -5.79 -6.05 1.10
N LYS A 62 -6.20 -5.79 -0.16
CA LYS A 62 -7.21 -4.78 -0.49
C LYS A 62 -8.54 -4.99 0.22
N LYS A 63 -9.06 -6.23 0.16
CA LYS A 63 -10.30 -6.62 0.87
C LYS A 63 -10.15 -6.49 2.38
N ALA A 64 -9.00 -6.86 2.93
CA ALA A 64 -8.73 -6.76 4.37
C ALA A 64 -8.72 -5.31 4.85
N ILE A 65 -8.05 -4.40 4.12
CA ILE A 65 -8.09 -2.96 4.35
C ILE A 65 -9.53 -2.45 4.27
N THR A 66 -10.24 -2.78 3.19
CA THR A 66 -11.63 -2.32 2.98
C THR A 66 -12.54 -2.76 4.13
N LYS A 67 -12.41 -4.01 4.58
CA LYS A 67 -13.17 -4.54 5.71
C LYS A 67 -12.85 -3.81 7.02
N LYS A 68 -11.57 -3.49 7.25
CA LYS A 68 -11.11 -2.83 8.49
C LYS A 68 -11.49 -1.34 8.53
N ALA A 69 -11.27 -0.62 7.43
CA ALA A 69 -11.50 0.82 7.34
C ALA A 69 -12.99 1.17 7.17
N GLY A 70 -13.80 0.27 6.62
CA GLY A 70 -15.22 0.47 6.36
C GLY A 70 -15.49 1.37 5.15
N THR A 71 -14.92 2.58 5.13
CA THR A 71 -14.97 3.52 3.99
C THR A 71 -13.57 3.87 3.53
N ILE A 72 -13.31 3.72 2.22
CA ILE A 72 -12.04 4.08 1.60
C ILE A 72 -12.12 5.50 1.05
N LYS A 73 -11.33 6.43 1.62
CA LYS A 73 -11.33 7.84 1.21
C LYS A 73 -10.28 8.18 0.16
N LYS A 74 -9.23 7.35 0.07
CA LYS A 74 -8.08 7.52 -0.83
C LYS A 74 -8.07 6.41 -1.89
N PRO A 75 -7.59 6.66 -3.12
CA PRO A 75 -7.39 5.61 -4.11
C PRO A 75 -6.62 4.41 -3.52
N LEU A 76 -7.18 3.22 -3.69
CA LEU A 76 -6.60 1.95 -3.24
C LEU A 76 -6.65 0.94 -4.40
N VAL A 77 -5.48 0.59 -4.94
CA VAL A 77 -5.33 -0.29 -6.11
C VAL A 77 -4.53 -1.55 -5.77
N ASP A 78 -4.78 -2.63 -6.50
CA ASP A 78 -4.14 -3.95 -6.39
C ASP A 78 -3.44 -4.38 -7.67
#